data_AF-A0A401Z1U7-F1
#
_entry.id   AF-A0A401Z1U7-F1
#
_cell.length_a   1.000
_cell.length_b   1.000
_cell.length_c   1.000
_cell.angle_alpha   90.00
_cell.angle_beta   90.00
_cell.angle_gamma   90.00
#
_symmetry.space_group_name_H-M   'P 1'
#
loop_
_entity.id
_entity.type
_entity.pdbx_description
1 polymer ?
#
loop_
_entity_poly.entity_id
_entity_poly.type
_entity_poly.pdbx_seq_one_letter_code
_entity_poly.pdbx_strand_id
1 'polypeptide(L)'
;MRNSFNTASFSEVVHEIREDASEGLFRYVGRARHSPLRGLSAEVGPAMFGRVKSARRFTYALRDPFTPVTTSDTDEPTPIDLALTGIGSCSLMTLVGGGSAKGIVFDAVSVDLTCDHADKAPVTLDFAIDAEIRDERIDELIQRVRQRSPNYATLVAAVPVHWAWEPSTAPTRRGEPADPTRSRRSPARPGTRHLRWLSGPQSESFAHPFSAAATALRVDNPKQLTGVDWGPNPQEYLMMGYAAEVAAHLGAHSRSRLGHEAIWEVTARCTEDVSGLLRADPAAVVHLQDVGCRVSMSSPAASHARSIGDIEELVDEAVSTSAIGRLISEPQIVDMAARRPASSPSAR
;
A
#
# COMPACT_ATOMS: atom_id res chain seq x y z
N MET A 1 24.79 12.28 -8.13
CA MET A 1 23.87 11.16 -7.83
C MET A 1 24.55 10.23 -6.84
N ARG A 2 23.81 9.64 -5.91
CA ARG A 2 24.29 8.57 -5.02
C ARG A 2 23.18 7.55 -4.84
N ASN A 3 23.49 6.25 -4.94
CA ASN A 3 22.49 5.17 -4.95
C ASN A 3 21.38 5.45 -5.98
N SER A 4 21.76 6.04 -7.12
CA SER A 4 20.88 6.52 -8.20
C SER A 4 19.79 7.53 -7.80
N PHE A 5 19.85 8.12 -6.61
CA PHE A 5 19.06 9.30 -6.28
C PHE A 5 19.70 10.56 -6.85
N ASN A 6 18.88 11.35 -7.57
CA ASN A 6 19.27 12.68 -8.02
C ASN A 6 19.03 13.72 -6.93
N THR A 7 20.07 13.99 -6.14
CA THR A 7 20.04 14.97 -5.06
C THR A 7 19.78 16.41 -5.52
N ALA A 8 20.11 16.74 -6.78
CA ALA A 8 19.84 18.06 -7.33
C ALA A 8 18.34 18.28 -7.53
N SER A 9 17.64 17.32 -8.15
CA SER A 9 16.18 17.38 -8.34
C SER A 9 15.41 17.46 -7.01
N PHE A 10 15.86 16.75 -5.97
CA PHE A 10 15.26 16.92 -4.63
C PHE A 10 15.45 18.31 -4.05
N SER A 11 16.58 18.97 -4.34
CA SER A 11 16.86 20.30 -3.83
C SER A 11 15.97 21.35 -4.47
N GLU A 12 15.66 21.20 -5.76
CA GLU A 12 14.67 22.02 -6.48
C GLU A 12 13.27 21.87 -5.86
N VAL A 13 12.80 20.64 -5.68
CA VAL A 13 11.49 20.37 -5.05
C VAL A 13 11.43 20.94 -3.62
N VAL A 14 12.49 20.80 -2.83
CA VAL A 14 12.56 21.38 -1.48
C VAL A 14 12.49 22.92 -1.52
N HIS A 15 13.10 23.55 -2.52
CA HIS A 15 13.05 24.99 -2.68
C HIS A 15 11.63 25.45 -3.05
N GLU A 16 10.99 24.79 -4.02
CA GLU A 16 9.61 25.06 -4.42
C GLU A 16 8.64 24.93 -3.23
N ILE A 17 8.76 23.87 -2.41
CA ILE A 17 7.93 23.68 -1.22
C ILE A 17 8.16 24.77 -0.17
N ARG A 18 9.38 25.29 -0.03
CA ARG A 18 9.68 26.38 0.91
C ARG A 18 9.11 27.72 0.46
N GLU A 19 8.99 27.93 -0.85
CA GLU A 19 8.35 29.11 -1.43
C GLU A 19 6.82 28.99 -1.39
N ASP A 20 6.27 27.80 -1.67
CA ASP A 20 4.85 27.48 -1.63
C ASP A 20 4.62 26.10 -0.99
N ALA A 21 4.21 26.10 0.28
CA ALA A 21 3.96 24.88 1.05
C ALA A 21 2.90 23.98 0.41
N SER A 22 1.99 24.53 -0.40
CA SER A 22 0.96 23.72 -1.08
C SER A 22 1.53 22.79 -2.15
N GLU A 23 2.73 23.07 -2.67
CA GLU A 23 3.45 22.17 -3.57
C GLU A 23 3.96 20.91 -2.85
N GLY A 24 4.01 20.92 -1.51
CA GLY A 24 4.36 19.75 -0.69
C GLY A 24 3.23 18.72 -0.57
N LEU A 25 2.01 19.06 -0.98
CA LEU A 25 0.85 18.18 -0.83
C LEU A 25 0.80 17.16 -1.95
N PHE A 26 0.89 15.88 -1.58
CA PHE A 26 0.70 14.76 -2.48
C PHE A 26 -0.64 14.08 -2.19
N ARG A 27 -1.51 13.97 -3.20
CA ARG A 27 -2.77 13.21 -3.13
C ARG A 27 -2.67 11.90 -3.90
N TYR A 28 -2.98 10.81 -3.21
CA TYR A 28 -2.96 9.46 -3.76
C TYR A 28 -4.37 8.89 -3.88
N VAL A 29 -4.56 8.00 -4.85
CA VAL A 29 -5.83 7.31 -5.08
C VAL A 29 -5.54 5.85 -5.42
N GLY A 30 -6.14 4.94 -4.67
CA GLY A 30 -6.23 3.52 -5.00
C GLY A 30 -7.67 3.17 -5.32
N ARG A 31 -7.90 2.38 -6.36
CA ARG A 31 -9.23 1.89 -6.73
C ARG A 31 -9.22 0.38 -6.71
N ALA A 32 -10.33 -0.21 -6.31
CA ALA A 32 -10.56 -1.63 -6.45
C ALA A 32 -11.96 -1.90 -6.96
N ARG A 33 -12.08 -3.07 -7.60
CA ARG A 33 -13.35 -3.57 -8.08
C ARG A 33 -13.48 -5.04 -7.74
N HIS A 34 -14.59 -5.39 -7.10
CA HIS A 34 -15.03 -6.77 -6.96
C HIS A 34 -16.19 -7.03 -7.92
N SER A 35 -16.08 -8.11 -8.68
CA SER A 35 -17.11 -8.53 -9.62
C SER A 35 -17.19 -10.04 -9.61
N PRO A 36 -18.38 -10.65 -9.45
CA PRO A 36 -18.55 -12.11 -9.52
C PRO A 36 -17.96 -12.72 -10.80
N LEU A 37 -17.99 -11.96 -11.91
CA LEU A 37 -17.51 -12.39 -13.22
C LEU A 37 -16.00 -12.27 -13.45
N ARG A 38 -15.33 -11.37 -12.72
CA ARG A 38 -13.94 -10.96 -13.00
C ARG A 38 -13.03 -11.05 -11.78
N GLY A 39 -13.56 -11.49 -10.65
CA GLY A 39 -12.85 -11.52 -9.38
C GLY A 39 -12.55 -10.12 -8.84
N LEU A 40 -11.41 -10.03 -8.17
CA LEU A 40 -10.92 -8.84 -7.51
C LEU A 40 -9.80 -8.20 -8.33
N SER A 41 -9.84 -6.89 -8.49
CA SER A 41 -8.77 -6.13 -9.13
C SER A 41 -8.54 -4.82 -8.40
N ALA A 42 -7.32 -4.29 -8.50
CA ALA A 42 -6.97 -2.96 -8.03
C ALA A 42 -6.20 -2.18 -9.09
N GLU A 43 -6.38 -0.87 -9.12
CA GLU A 43 -5.59 0.04 -9.96
C GLU A 43 -5.27 1.34 -9.22
N VAL A 44 -4.17 1.98 -9.61
CA VAL A 44 -3.88 3.34 -9.15
C VAL A 44 -4.77 4.35 -9.88
N GLY A 45 -5.25 5.34 -9.15
CA GLY A 45 -5.79 6.55 -9.75
C GLY A 45 -4.67 7.55 -10.08
N PRO A 46 -5.02 8.72 -10.66
CA PRO A 46 -4.05 9.78 -10.88
C PRO A 46 -3.46 10.28 -9.55
N ALA A 47 -2.14 10.38 -9.52
CA ALA A 47 -1.39 11.01 -8.43
C ALA A 47 -1.30 12.52 -8.68
N MET A 48 -1.53 13.34 -7.65
CA MET A 48 -1.37 14.79 -7.73
C MET A 48 -0.29 15.23 -6.75
N PHE A 49 0.79 15.83 -7.24
CA PHE A 49 1.84 16.43 -6.42
C PHE A 49 1.82 17.93 -6.61
N GLY A 50 1.40 18.66 -5.57
CA GLY A 50 1.08 20.07 -5.68
C GLY A 50 0.08 20.32 -6.80
N ARG A 51 0.49 21.13 -7.79
CA ARG A 51 -0.32 21.41 -8.99
C ARG A 51 -0.11 20.41 -10.14
N VAL A 52 0.86 19.51 -10.04
CA VAL A 52 1.25 18.61 -11.12
C VAL A 52 0.49 17.28 -11.03
N LYS A 53 -0.18 16.92 -12.12
CA LYS A 53 -0.84 15.62 -12.28
C LYS A 53 0.12 14.60 -12.90
N SER A 54 0.33 13.49 -12.22
CA SER A 54 1.00 12.31 -12.78
C SER A 54 -0.05 11.33 -13.30
N ALA A 55 -0.19 11.27 -14.63
CA ALA A 55 -1.11 10.35 -15.30
C ALA A 55 -0.41 9.00 -15.51
N ARG A 56 -0.68 8.05 -14.62
CA ARG A 56 -0.11 6.70 -14.63
C ARG A 56 -1.22 5.69 -14.42
N ARG A 57 -1.00 4.48 -14.92
CA ARG A 57 -1.96 3.38 -14.77
C ARG A 57 -1.22 2.08 -14.52
N PHE A 58 -1.35 1.59 -13.31
CA PHE A 58 -0.91 0.28 -12.87
C PHE A 58 -2.15 -0.47 -12.39
N THR A 59 -2.32 -1.70 -12.85
CA THR A 59 -3.50 -2.52 -12.56
C THR A 59 -3.03 -3.92 -12.20
N TYR A 60 -3.63 -4.50 -11.17
CA TYR A 60 -3.35 -5.84 -10.68
C TYR A 60 -4.65 -6.64 -10.60
N ALA A 61 -4.64 -7.85 -11.14
CA ALA A 61 -5.57 -8.88 -10.72
C ALA A 61 -5.12 -9.37 -9.35
N LEU A 62 -6.07 -9.52 -8.42
CA LEU A 62 -5.80 -9.89 -7.04
C LEU A 62 -6.50 -11.18 -6.69
N ARG A 63 -5.84 -11.99 -5.86
CA ARG A 63 -6.48 -13.13 -5.23
C ARG A 63 -7.48 -12.65 -4.20
N ASP A 64 -8.72 -13.12 -4.31
CA ASP A 64 -9.77 -12.84 -3.33
C ASP A 64 -9.48 -13.61 -2.01
N PRO A 65 -9.30 -12.91 -0.86
CA PRO A 65 -8.94 -13.53 0.41
C PRO A 65 -10.02 -14.44 1.00
N PHE A 66 -11.25 -14.43 0.45
CA PHE A 66 -12.34 -15.30 0.86
C PHE A 66 -12.46 -16.56 -0.01
N THR A 67 -11.78 -16.61 -1.16
CA THR A 67 -11.76 -17.78 -2.03
C THR A 67 -10.79 -18.83 -1.47
N PRO A 68 -11.22 -20.10 -1.31
CA PRO A 68 -10.32 -21.17 -0.86
C PRO A 68 -9.14 -21.35 -1.81
N VAL A 69 -7.94 -21.38 -1.24
CA VAL A 69 -6.70 -21.75 -1.95
C VAL A 69 -6.85 -23.16 -2.51
N THR A 70 -6.73 -23.31 -3.83
CA THR A 70 -6.65 -24.62 -4.49
C THR A 70 -5.20 -24.90 -4.87
N THR A 71 -4.82 -26.16 -5.07
CA THR A 71 -3.42 -26.54 -5.35
C THR A 71 -2.84 -25.99 -6.66
N SER A 72 -3.63 -25.29 -7.47
CA SER A 72 -3.20 -24.52 -8.65
C SER A 72 -3.11 -23.01 -8.38
N ASP A 73 -2.94 -22.62 -7.11
CA ASP A 73 -3.04 -21.24 -6.66
C ASP A 73 -2.16 -20.30 -7.48
N THR A 74 -2.81 -19.23 -7.96
CA THR A 74 -2.23 -18.21 -8.81
C THR A 74 -1.15 -17.43 -8.05
N ASP A 75 -0.08 -17.01 -8.74
CA ASP A 75 0.94 -16.07 -8.22
C ASP A 75 0.40 -14.63 -8.00
N GLU A 76 -0.93 -14.47 -7.95
CA GLU A 76 -1.59 -13.19 -7.79
C GLU A 76 -1.47 -12.67 -6.36
N PRO A 77 -1.13 -11.39 -6.17
CA PRO A 77 -1.06 -10.79 -4.84
C PRO A 77 -2.46 -10.71 -4.20
N THR A 78 -2.50 -10.77 -2.88
CA THR A 78 -3.68 -10.45 -2.08
C THR A 78 -3.73 -8.95 -1.75
N PRO A 79 -4.86 -8.42 -1.25
CA PRO A 79 -4.92 -7.05 -0.75
C PRO A 79 -3.85 -6.73 0.31
N ILE A 80 -3.59 -7.66 1.23
CA ILE A 80 -2.57 -7.46 2.26
C ILE A 80 -1.15 -7.48 1.68
N ASP A 81 -0.88 -8.26 0.63
CA ASP A 81 0.41 -8.19 -0.08
C ASP A 81 0.68 -6.78 -0.63
N LEU A 82 -0.35 -6.10 -1.15
CA LEU A 82 -0.22 -4.72 -1.61
C LEU A 82 0.09 -3.76 -0.46
N ALA A 83 -0.67 -3.82 0.64
CA ALA A 83 -0.46 -2.95 1.78
C ALA A 83 0.92 -3.13 2.42
N LEU A 84 1.36 -4.38 2.60
CA LEU A 84 2.69 -4.69 3.12
C LEU A 84 3.80 -4.26 2.14
N THR A 85 3.59 -4.40 0.83
CA THR A 85 4.50 -3.84 -0.18
C THR A 85 4.63 -2.33 -0.01
N GLY A 86 3.52 -1.61 0.21
CA GLY A 86 3.53 -0.18 0.50
C GLY A 86 4.31 0.17 1.77
N ILE A 87 4.05 -0.51 2.89
CA ILE A 87 4.71 -0.26 4.18
C ILE A 87 6.23 -0.50 4.09
N GLY A 88 6.62 -1.67 3.57
CA GLY A 88 8.03 -2.07 3.49
C GLY A 88 8.82 -1.17 2.54
N SER A 89 8.24 -0.84 1.38
CA SER A 89 8.95 -0.07 0.36
C SER A 89 9.12 1.40 0.76
N CYS A 90 8.14 2.00 1.43
CA CYS A 90 8.26 3.33 2.00
C CYS A 90 9.42 3.41 3.01
N SER A 91 9.51 2.41 3.88
CA SER A 91 10.55 2.31 4.91
C SER A 91 11.94 2.12 4.29
N LEU A 92 12.04 1.20 3.31
CA LEU A 92 13.25 0.94 2.54
C LEU A 92 13.74 2.18 1.78
N MET A 93 12.85 2.87 1.06
CA MET A 93 13.20 4.11 0.35
C MET A 93 13.63 5.23 1.30
N THR A 94 12.98 5.36 2.46
CA THR A 94 13.36 6.34 3.48
C THR A 94 14.77 6.07 4.00
N LEU A 95 15.11 4.79 4.21
CA LEU A 95 16.45 4.36 4.62
C LEU A 95 17.50 4.70 3.55
N VAL A 96 17.30 4.25 2.31
CA VAL A 96 18.29 4.44 1.22
C VAL A 96 18.42 5.91 0.85
N GLY A 97 17.30 6.65 0.73
CA GLY A 97 17.32 8.09 0.47
C GLY A 97 18.01 8.85 1.60
N GLY A 98 17.76 8.43 2.84
CA GLY A 98 18.40 8.99 4.03
C GLY A 98 19.92 8.77 4.07
N GLY A 99 20.39 7.58 3.72
CA GLY A 99 21.81 7.26 3.59
C GLY A 99 22.49 7.99 2.43
N SER A 100 21.81 8.09 1.28
CA SER A 100 22.30 8.82 0.10
C SER A 100 22.60 10.29 0.43
N ALA A 101 21.69 10.94 1.15
CA ALA A 101 21.87 12.32 1.63
C ALA A 101 23.02 12.48 2.65
N LYS A 102 23.39 11.39 3.34
CA LYS A 102 24.48 11.36 4.34
C LYS A 102 25.83 10.90 3.78
N GLY A 103 25.95 10.67 2.47
CA GLY A 103 27.22 10.21 1.90
C GLY A 103 27.36 8.70 1.72
N ILE A 104 26.38 7.91 2.19
CA ILE A 104 26.50 6.44 2.27
C ILE A 104 26.21 5.80 0.92
N VAL A 105 27.11 4.92 0.48
CA VAL A 105 26.92 4.07 -0.70
C VAL A 105 26.48 2.69 -0.20
N PHE A 106 25.41 2.16 -0.78
CA PHE A 106 24.92 0.81 -0.48
C PHE A 106 25.22 -0.11 -1.66
N ASP A 107 25.68 -1.32 -1.35
CA ASP A 107 25.82 -2.39 -2.33
C ASP A 107 24.50 -3.14 -2.50
N ALA A 108 23.81 -3.39 -1.38
CA ALA A 108 22.48 -3.99 -1.34
C ALA A 108 21.71 -3.58 -0.08
N VAL A 109 20.39 -3.44 -0.20
CA VAL A 109 19.51 -3.31 0.95
C VAL A 109 18.24 -4.13 0.71
N SER A 110 17.82 -4.88 1.70
CA SER A 110 16.51 -5.54 1.72
C SER A 110 15.82 -5.37 3.06
N VAL A 111 14.51 -5.62 3.08
CA VAL A 111 13.70 -5.66 4.30
C VAL A 111 12.73 -6.83 4.25
N ASP A 112 12.74 -7.64 5.31
CA ASP A 112 11.72 -8.64 5.58
C ASP A 112 10.64 -7.98 6.44
N LEU A 113 9.41 -7.98 5.95
CA LEU A 113 8.24 -7.44 6.62
C LEU A 113 7.30 -8.59 7.00
N THR A 114 6.93 -8.68 8.27
CA THR A 114 5.94 -9.65 8.77
C THR A 114 4.86 -8.93 9.55
N CYS A 115 3.60 -9.30 9.31
CA CYS A 115 2.46 -8.80 10.06
C CYS A 115 1.49 -9.94 10.35
N ASP A 116 1.16 -10.14 11.63
CA ASP A 116 0.10 -11.05 12.05
C ASP A 116 -1.08 -10.26 12.62
N HIS A 117 -2.19 -10.27 11.87
CA HIS A 117 -3.38 -9.48 12.17
C HIS A 117 -4.30 -10.13 13.22
N ALA A 118 -4.06 -11.39 13.60
CA ALA A 118 -4.96 -12.11 14.51
C ALA A 118 -4.77 -11.69 15.98
N ASP A 119 -3.54 -11.38 16.39
CA ASP A 119 -3.17 -11.35 17.83
C ASP A 119 -2.56 -10.02 18.31
N LYS A 120 -2.81 -8.89 17.63
CA LYS A 120 -2.12 -7.61 17.90
C LYS A 120 -0.59 -7.77 17.93
N ALA A 121 -0.08 -8.74 17.17
CA ALA A 121 1.34 -8.98 17.06
C ALA A 121 2.03 -7.74 16.45
N PRO A 122 3.29 -7.48 16.80
CA PRO A 122 4.01 -6.36 16.22
C PRO A 122 4.14 -6.53 14.70
N VAL A 123 4.08 -5.42 13.98
CA VAL A 123 4.56 -5.34 12.60
C VAL A 123 6.10 -5.33 12.67
N THR A 124 6.73 -6.34 12.10
CA THR A 124 8.20 -6.47 12.17
C THR A 124 8.83 -6.08 10.85
N LEU A 125 9.82 -5.18 10.88
CA LEU A 125 10.70 -4.85 9.76
C LEU A 125 12.15 -5.22 10.11
N ASP A 126 12.71 -6.19 9.40
CA ASP A 126 14.10 -6.60 9.58
C ASP A 126 14.92 -6.24 8.33
N PHE A 127 15.79 -5.23 8.47
CA PHE A 127 16.62 -4.71 7.39
C PHE A 127 17.93 -5.49 7.28
N ALA A 128 18.24 -5.99 6.09
CA ALA A 128 19.59 -6.43 5.75
C ALA A 128 20.29 -5.33 4.95
N ILE A 129 21.38 -4.77 5.49
CA ILE A 129 22.08 -3.62 4.92
C ILE A 129 23.52 -4.02 4.57
N ASP A 130 23.84 -4.02 3.28
CA ASP A 130 25.19 -4.21 2.76
C ASP A 130 25.80 -2.86 2.36
N ALA A 131 26.69 -2.36 3.21
CA ALA A 131 27.41 -1.10 3.02
C ALA A 131 28.64 -1.01 3.93
N GLU A 132 29.68 -0.32 3.46
CA GLU A 132 30.88 0.01 4.23
C GLU A 132 30.62 1.17 5.22
N ILE A 133 29.77 0.94 6.21
CA ILE A 133 29.46 1.90 7.28
C ILE A 133 29.68 1.26 8.65
N ARG A 134 29.68 2.06 9.73
CA ARG A 134 29.72 1.56 11.12
C ARG A 134 28.30 1.33 11.65
N ASP A 135 28.15 0.48 12.68
CA ASP A 135 26.84 0.10 13.22
C ASP A 135 26.06 1.30 13.79
N GLU A 136 26.74 2.30 14.37
CA GLU A 136 26.04 3.50 14.87
C GLU A 136 25.35 4.27 13.73
N ARG A 137 25.90 4.18 12.51
CA ARG A 137 25.29 4.80 11.32
C ARG A 137 24.10 4.01 10.82
N ILE A 138 24.05 2.69 11.06
CA ILE A 138 22.88 1.87 10.78
C ILE A 138 21.74 2.27 11.73
N ASP A 139 22.02 2.40 13.03
CA ASP A 139 21.03 2.83 14.01
C ASP A 139 20.46 4.22 13.69
N GLU A 140 21.33 5.16 13.29
CA GLU A 140 20.90 6.49 12.81
C GLU A 140 19.93 6.39 11.61
N LEU A 141 20.15 5.45 10.68
CA LEU A 141 19.29 5.26 9.52
C LEU A 141 17.93 4.67 9.93
N ILE A 142 17.92 3.68 10.83
CA ILE A 142 16.67 3.11 11.36
C ILE A 142 15.87 4.16 12.13
N GLN A 143 16.54 4.97 12.95
CA GLN A 143 15.88 6.08 13.64
C GLN A 143 15.31 7.10 12.65
N ARG A 144 15.96 7.31 11.51
CA ARG A 144 15.43 8.18 10.46
C ARG A 144 14.18 7.57 9.81
N VAL A 145 14.13 6.26 9.57
CA VAL A 145 12.91 5.58 9.10
C VAL A 145 11.76 5.85 10.09
N ARG A 146 11.99 5.68 11.39
CA ARG A 146 10.99 5.94 12.45
C ARG A 146 10.44 7.37 12.39
N GLN A 147 11.30 8.33 12.09
CA GLN A 147 10.94 9.75 12.13
C GLN A 147 10.34 10.26 10.82
N ARG A 148 10.64 9.62 9.70
CA ARG A 148 10.46 10.23 8.37
C ARG A 148 9.73 9.37 7.36
N SER A 149 9.52 8.08 7.62
CA SER A 149 8.71 7.25 6.72
C SER A 149 7.23 7.54 6.92
N PRO A 150 6.51 8.02 5.89
CA PRO A 150 5.06 8.28 5.99
C PRO A 150 4.26 7.05 6.41
N ASN A 151 4.56 5.88 5.85
CA ASN A 151 3.84 4.65 6.18
C ASN A 151 4.19 4.17 7.59
N TYR A 152 5.44 4.28 8.06
CA TYR A 152 5.76 4.01 9.46
C TYR A 152 5.00 4.95 10.40
N ALA A 153 5.03 6.26 10.11
CA ALA A 153 4.34 7.26 10.92
C ALA A 153 2.83 7.00 10.97
N THR A 154 2.24 6.57 9.85
CA THR A 154 0.83 6.16 9.75
C THR A 154 0.52 4.99 10.67
N LEU A 155 1.36 3.95 10.67
CA LEU A 155 1.16 2.77 11.52
C LEU A 155 1.14 3.13 13.02
N VAL A 156 1.93 4.12 13.46
CA VAL A 156 2.03 4.44 14.90
C VAL A 156 1.11 5.57 15.38
N ALA A 157 0.53 6.36 14.47
CA ALA A 157 -0.16 7.62 14.82
C ALA A 157 -1.69 7.52 14.99
N ALA A 158 -2.32 6.36 14.70
CA ALA A 158 -3.78 6.22 14.60
C ALA A 158 -4.41 7.25 13.64
N VAL A 159 -4.39 6.95 12.34
CA VAL A 159 -4.91 7.89 11.33
C VAL A 159 -6.41 7.64 11.09
N PRO A 160 -7.29 8.61 11.34
CA PRO A 160 -8.72 8.43 11.10
C PRO A 160 -9.01 8.05 9.65
N VAL A 161 -9.89 7.05 9.47
CA VAL A 161 -10.35 6.62 8.16
C VAL A 161 -11.84 6.92 8.03
N HIS A 162 -12.19 7.76 7.06
CA HIS A 162 -13.57 8.12 6.76
C HIS A 162 -14.12 7.26 5.64
N TRP A 163 -15.43 7.02 5.61
CA TRP A 163 -16.06 6.35 4.49
C TRP A 163 -17.35 7.04 4.03
N ALA A 164 -17.68 6.87 2.75
CA ALA A 164 -18.92 7.35 2.16
C ALA A 164 -19.47 6.32 1.16
N TRP A 165 -20.80 6.17 1.16
CA TRP A 165 -21.54 5.35 0.21
C TRP A 165 -22.21 6.24 -0.84
N GLU A 166 -22.05 5.91 -2.12
CA GLU A 166 -22.66 6.62 -3.25
C GLU A 166 -23.43 5.63 -4.15
N PRO A 167 -24.74 5.83 -4.39
CA PRO A 167 -25.48 5.04 -5.37
C PRO A 167 -24.89 5.21 -6.77
N SER A 168 -24.53 4.11 -7.45
CA SER A 168 -24.04 4.17 -8.83
C SER A 168 -25.21 4.47 -9.79
N THR A 169 -25.00 5.42 -10.71
CA THR A 169 -25.91 5.70 -11.83
C THR A 169 -25.49 5.00 -13.13
N ALA A 170 -24.42 4.21 -13.11
CA ALA A 170 -23.83 3.62 -14.32
C ALA A 170 -24.60 2.38 -14.82
N PRO A 171 -24.81 2.22 -16.14
CA PRO A 171 -25.51 1.07 -16.70
C PRO A 171 -24.69 -0.23 -16.53
N THR A 172 -25.33 -1.24 -15.93
CA THR A 172 -24.72 -2.55 -15.68
C THR A 172 -24.66 -3.37 -16.97
N ARG A 173 -23.48 -3.85 -17.38
CA ARG A 173 -23.36 -4.89 -18.42
C ARG A 173 -23.69 -6.26 -17.81
N ARG A 174 -24.71 -6.95 -18.35
CA ARG A 174 -25.05 -8.34 -17.97
C ARG A 174 -23.96 -9.31 -18.42
N GLY A 175 -23.53 -10.19 -17.51
CA GLY A 175 -22.77 -11.40 -17.80
C GLY A 175 -23.27 -12.53 -16.90
N GLU A 176 -23.14 -13.77 -17.37
CA GLU A 176 -23.74 -14.97 -16.76
C GLU A 176 -23.10 -15.37 -15.42
N PRO A 177 -23.88 -15.90 -14.47
CA PRO A 177 -23.44 -16.14 -13.09
C PRO A 177 -22.43 -17.29 -12.95
N ALA A 178 -21.51 -17.14 -12.01
CA ALA A 178 -20.60 -18.20 -11.55
C ALA A 178 -21.12 -18.89 -10.27
N ASP A 179 -20.65 -20.12 -10.05
CA ASP A 179 -21.14 -21.11 -9.08
C ASP A 179 -20.80 -20.74 -7.61
N PRO A 180 -21.74 -20.83 -6.63
CA PRO A 180 -21.59 -20.24 -5.31
C PRO A 180 -21.30 -21.29 -4.23
N THR A 181 -20.14 -21.22 -3.56
CA THR A 181 -19.99 -21.92 -2.27
C THR A 181 -19.25 -21.11 -1.20
N ARG A 182 -20.00 -20.93 -0.09
CA ARG A 182 -19.63 -20.61 1.30
C ARG A 182 -19.07 -19.22 1.64
N SER A 183 -19.92 -18.47 2.34
CA SER A 183 -19.54 -17.43 3.30
C SER A 183 -18.59 -18.00 4.35
N ARG A 184 -17.37 -17.47 4.40
CA ARG A 184 -16.37 -17.72 5.42
C ARG A 184 -15.86 -16.37 5.91
N ARG A 185 -15.64 -16.24 7.22
CA ARG A 185 -14.74 -15.20 7.74
C ARG A 185 -13.38 -15.42 7.06
N SER A 186 -12.76 -14.35 6.54
CA SER A 186 -11.38 -14.46 6.08
C SER A 186 -10.54 -14.86 7.29
N PRO A 187 -9.83 -16.00 7.27
CA PRO A 187 -8.82 -16.23 8.28
C PRO A 187 -7.78 -15.14 8.09
N ALA A 188 -7.60 -14.28 9.09
CA ALA A 188 -6.45 -13.40 9.17
C ALA A 188 -5.20 -14.30 9.03
N ARG A 189 -4.60 -14.30 7.84
CA ARG A 189 -3.36 -15.02 7.61
C ARG A 189 -2.22 -14.03 7.86
N PRO A 190 -1.15 -14.47 8.55
CA PRO A 190 0.06 -13.68 8.62
C PRO A 190 0.50 -13.30 7.20
N GLY A 191 0.72 -12.02 6.97
CA GLY A 191 1.28 -11.52 5.72
C GLY A 191 2.78 -11.34 5.88
N THR A 192 3.55 -11.92 4.96
CA THR A 192 5.01 -11.74 4.89
C THR A 192 5.39 -11.22 3.51
N ARG A 193 6.29 -10.22 3.47
CA ARG A 193 6.87 -9.70 2.23
C ARG A 193 8.37 -9.54 2.39
N HIS A 194 9.11 -9.93 1.37
CA HIS A 194 10.52 -9.60 1.23
C HIS A 194 10.67 -8.49 0.20
N LEU A 195 11.33 -7.39 0.54
CA LEU A 195 11.59 -6.30 -0.40
C LEU A 195 13.09 -6.14 -0.63
N ARG A 196 13.46 -5.94 -1.90
CA ARG A 196 14.83 -5.69 -2.31
C ARG A 196 14.94 -4.35 -3.02
N TRP A 197 15.85 -3.51 -2.56
CA TRP A 197 16.19 -2.27 -3.24
C TRP A 197 16.97 -2.57 -4.52
N LEU A 198 16.64 -1.86 -5.61
CA LEU A 198 17.35 -1.99 -6.88
C LEU A 198 18.23 -0.77 -7.15
N SER A 199 17.62 0.41 -7.20
CA SER A 199 18.28 1.64 -7.64
C SER A 199 17.36 2.84 -7.38
N GLY A 200 17.87 3.91 -6.76
CA GLY A 200 17.07 5.10 -6.49
C GLY A 200 15.79 4.74 -5.70
N PRO A 201 14.60 5.22 -6.12
CA PRO A 201 13.34 4.86 -5.50
C PRO A 201 12.80 3.48 -5.92
N GLN A 202 13.50 2.72 -6.75
CA GLN A 202 13.01 1.46 -7.29
C GLN A 202 13.29 0.29 -6.33
N SER A 203 12.27 -0.53 -6.10
CA SER A 203 12.39 -1.78 -5.34
C SER A 203 11.44 -2.85 -5.87
N GLU A 204 11.72 -4.10 -5.54
CA GLU A 204 10.84 -5.23 -5.82
C GLU A 204 10.37 -5.85 -4.52
N SER A 205 9.10 -6.26 -4.47
CA SER A 205 8.52 -6.98 -3.35
C SER A 205 8.09 -8.38 -3.77
N PHE A 206 8.37 -9.37 -2.92
CA PHE A 206 8.10 -10.78 -3.14
C PHE A 206 7.32 -11.35 -1.95
N ALA A 207 6.40 -12.29 -2.21
CA ALA A 207 5.68 -12.99 -1.14
C ALA A 207 6.60 -13.94 -0.35
N HIS A 208 7.58 -14.53 -1.05
CA HIS A 208 8.58 -15.39 -0.44
C HIS A 208 9.95 -15.08 -1.07
N PRO A 209 11.00 -14.84 -0.26
CA PRO A 209 12.35 -14.74 -0.81
C PRO A 209 12.66 -16.08 -1.48
N PHE A 210 13.20 -16.10 -2.70
CA PHE A 210 13.59 -17.34 -3.42
C PHE A 210 12.49 -18.13 -4.16
N SER A 211 11.24 -17.66 -4.24
CA SER A 211 10.31 -18.27 -5.21
C SER A 211 10.60 -17.75 -6.62
N ALA A 212 11.22 -18.58 -7.46
CA ALA A 212 11.48 -18.25 -8.87
C ALA A 212 10.20 -18.07 -9.69
N ALA A 213 9.05 -18.56 -9.20
CA ALA A 213 7.74 -18.42 -9.83
C ALA A 213 6.99 -17.15 -9.40
N ALA A 214 7.27 -16.62 -8.21
CA ALA A 214 6.50 -15.50 -7.67
C ALA A 214 6.74 -14.22 -8.48
N THR A 215 5.66 -13.65 -9.02
CA THR A 215 5.72 -12.37 -9.73
C THR A 215 6.03 -11.24 -8.74
N ALA A 216 7.12 -10.53 -8.98
CA ALA A 216 7.52 -9.39 -8.15
C ALA A 216 6.55 -8.22 -8.30
N LEU A 217 6.16 -7.62 -7.18
CA LEU A 217 5.50 -6.31 -7.17
C LEU A 217 6.57 -5.22 -7.28
N ARG A 218 6.56 -4.50 -8.40
CA ARG A 218 7.49 -3.41 -8.68
C ARG A 218 7.03 -2.16 -7.98
N VAL A 219 7.93 -1.50 -7.26
CA VAL A 219 7.65 -0.23 -6.58
C VAL A 219 8.57 0.83 -7.14
N ASP A 220 8.01 2.00 -7.41
CA ASP A 220 8.76 3.18 -7.87
C ASP A 220 8.01 4.46 -7.50
N ASN A 221 8.66 5.60 -7.66
CA ASN A 221 8.04 6.91 -7.48
C ASN A 221 7.66 7.55 -8.81
N PRO A 222 6.77 8.57 -8.77
CA PRO A 222 6.59 9.46 -9.90
C PRO A 222 7.88 10.25 -10.19
N LYS A 223 8.03 10.75 -11.42
CA LYS A 223 9.19 11.58 -11.82
C LYS A 223 9.42 12.78 -10.92
N GLN A 224 8.35 13.37 -10.41
CA GLN A 224 8.39 14.48 -9.46
C GLN A 224 9.05 14.10 -8.12
N LEU A 225 9.03 12.81 -7.76
CA LEU A 225 9.72 12.24 -6.61
C LEU A 225 10.91 11.37 -7.05
N THR A 226 11.56 11.76 -8.15
CA THR A 226 12.79 11.15 -8.70
C THR A 226 12.69 9.72 -9.22
N GLY A 227 11.47 9.19 -9.35
CA GLY A 227 11.27 7.88 -9.99
C GLY A 227 11.14 7.97 -11.50
N VAL A 228 10.83 6.84 -12.13
CA VAL A 228 10.71 6.73 -13.60
C VAL A 228 9.39 6.08 -14.02
N ASP A 229 8.41 6.04 -13.11
CA ASP A 229 7.09 5.46 -13.34
C ASP A 229 7.13 3.95 -13.65
N TRP A 230 8.04 3.22 -12.99
CA TRP A 230 8.20 1.78 -13.19
C TRP A 230 7.18 0.90 -12.44
N GLY A 231 6.54 1.46 -11.42
CA GLY A 231 5.48 0.83 -10.64
C GLY A 231 4.74 1.84 -9.77
N PRO A 232 3.69 1.40 -9.05
CA PRO A 232 3.05 2.22 -8.03
C PRO A 232 4.05 2.63 -6.95
N ASN A 233 3.81 3.79 -6.35
CA ASN A 233 4.55 4.23 -5.19
C ASN A 233 4.01 3.58 -3.89
N PRO A 234 4.72 3.72 -2.77
CA PRO A 234 4.35 3.04 -1.53
C PRO A 234 2.94 3.37 -1.01
N GLN A 235 2.51 4.63 -1.14
CA GLN A 235 1.21 5.11 -0.68
C GLN A 235 0.09 4.62 -1.60
N GLU A 236 0.33 4.58 -2.91
CA GLU A 236 -0.57 3.98 -3.90
C GLU A 236 -0.82 2.50 -3.62
N TYR A 237 0.22 1.73 -3.28
CA TYR A 237 0.09 0.34 -2.86
C TYR A 237 -0.78 0.17 -1.61
N LEU A 238 -0.58 1.01 -0.59
CA LEU A 238 -1.36 0.98 0.64
C LEU A 238 -2.85 1.29 0.37
N MET A 239 -3.14 2.31 -0.44
CA MET A 239 -4.51 2.66 -0.82
C MET A 239 -5.17 1.61 -1.72
N MET A 240 -4.43 1.01 -2.66
CA MET A 240 -4.95 -0.11 -3.46
C MET A 240 -5.28 -1.32 -2.59
N GLY A 241 -4.40 -1.68 -1.66
CA GLY A 241 -4.63 -2.77 -0.71
C GLY A 241 -5.88 -2.52 0.13
N TYR A 242 -6.01 -1.32 0.72
CA TYR A 242 -7.18 -0.97 1.51
C TYR A 242 -8.48 -1.02 0.70
N ALA A 243 -8.52 -0.38 -0.48
CA ALA A 243 -9.68 -0.42 -1.36
C ALA A 243 -10.06 -1.86 -1.76
N ALA A 244 -9.06 -2.70 -2.05
CA ALA A 244 -9.27 -4.08 -2.48
C ALA A 244 -9.79 -4.97 -1.36
N GLU A 245 -9.32 -4.80 -0.13
CA GLU A 245 -9.83 -5.57 1.00
C GLU A 245 -11.29 -5.22 1.28
N VAL A 246 -11.64 -3.93 1.31
CA VAL A 246 -13.04 -3.49 1.46
C VAL A 246 -13.91 -4.03 0.32
N ALA A 247 -13.45 -3.95 -0.94
CA ALA A 247 -14.17 -4.51 -2.08
C ALA A 247 -14.38 -6.04 -1.95
N ALA A 248 -13.39 -6.76 -1.44
CA ALA A 248 -13.48 -8.20 -1.21
C ALA A 248 -14.50 -8.54 -0.11
N HIS A 249 -14.50 -7.81 1.02
CA HIS A 249 -15.51 -7.97 2.07
C HIS A 249 -16.93 -7.75 1.51
N LEU A 250 -17.14 -6.66 0.79
CA LEU A 250 -18.42 -6.35 0.15
C LEU A 250 -18.87 -7.48 -0.79
N GLY A 251 -17.96 -7.95 -1.65
CA GLY A 251 -18.20 -9.08 -2.55
C GLY A 251 -18.61 -10.36 -1.82
N ALA A 252 -17.86 -10.75 -0.79
CA ALA A 252 -18.07 -11.96 -0.01
C ALA A 252 -19.42 -11.98 0.74
N HIS A 253 -19.90 -10.81 1.18
CA HIS A 253 -21.13 -10.67 1.95
C HIS A 253 -22.35 -10.27 1.12
N SER A 254 -22.18 -9.90 -0.15
CA SER A 254 -23.27 -9.45 -1.03
C SER A 254 -24.44 -10.41 -1.10
N ARG A 255 -24.18 -11.69 -1.41
CA ARG A 255 -25.26 -12.66 -1.62
C ARG A 255 -26.03 -12.95 -0.33
N SER A 256 -25.34 -13.11 0.80
CA SER A 256 -25.99 -13.42 2.08
C SER A 256 -26.74 -12.22 2.67
N ARG A 257 -26.20 -11.00 2.50
CA ARG A 257 -26.79 -9.78 3.07
C ARG A 257 -27.83 -9.15 2.13
N LEU A 258 -27.59 -9.14 0.82
CA LEU A 258 -28.46 -8.50 -0.18
C LEU A 258 -29.34 -9.49 -0.96
N GLY A 259 -29.09 -10.80 -0.86
CA GLY A 259 -29.86 -11.83 -1.57
C GLY A 259 -29.48 -11.99 -3.04
N HIS A 260 -28.53 -11.20 -3.54
CA HIS A 260 -27.99 -11.30 -4.90
C HIS A 260 -26.52 -10.90 -4.91
N GLU A 261 -25.82 -11.23 -5.99
CA GLU A 261 -24.47 -10.73 -6.21
C GLU A 261 -24.50 -9.31 -6.77
N ALA A 262 -23.46 -8.52 -6.48
CA ALA A 262 -23.33 -7.17 -6.96
C ALA A 262 -21.88 -6.88 -7.38
N ILE A 263 -21.72 -5.84 -8.19
CA ILE A 263 -20.40 -5.32 -8.54
C ILE A 263 -20.12 -4.16 -7.60
N TRP A 264 -19.00 -4.22 -6.90
CA TRP A 264 -18.55 -3.16 -6.00
C TRP A 264 -17.35 -2.45 -6.56
N GLU A 265 -17.38 -1.13 -6.49
CA GLU A 265 -16.24 -0.28 -6.78
C GLU A 265 -15.90 0.51 -5.52
N VAL A 266 -14.62 0.47 -5.16
CA VAL A 266 -14.12 1.12 -3.95
C VAL A 266 -12.97 2.03 -4.36
N THR A 267 -13.01 3.28 -3.92
CA THR A 267 -11.93 4.26 -4.10
C THR A 267 -11.41 4.69 -2.75
N ALA A 268 -10.17 4.32 -2.43
CA ALA A 268 -9.43 4.85 -1.30
C ALA A 268 -8.57 6.04 -1.73
N ARG A 269 -8.49 7.05 -0.87
CA ARG A 269 -7.68 8.26 -1.09
C ARG A 269 -6.99 8.68 0.20
N CYS A 270 -5.86 9.35 0.06
CA CYS A 270 -5.19 10.02 1.17
C CYS A 270 -4.37 11.21 0.64
N THR A 271 -3.98 12.09 1.55
CA THR A 271 -3.01 13.16 1.34
C THR A 271 -1.75 12.85 2.15
N GLU A 272 -0.59 13.24 1.65
CA GLU A 272 0.67 13.29 2.38
C GLU A 272 1.27 14.69 2.21
N ASP A 273 1.84 15.24 3.26
CA ASP A 273 2.71 16.41 3.16
C ASP A 273 4.17 15.95 3.09
N VAL A 274 4.72 15.90 1.87
CA VAL A 274 6.08 15.41 1.64
C VAL A 274 7.14 16.37 2.18
N SER A 275 6.76 17.59 2.59
CA SER A 275 7.69 18.55 3.19
C SER A 275 8.31 18.00 4.49
N GLY A 276 7.56 17.17 5.23
CA GLY A 276 8.04 16.46 6.42
C GLY A 276 9.07 15.38 6.08
N LEU A 277 8.86 14.63 5.00
CA LEU A 277 9.81 13.63 4.47
C LEU A 277 11.10 14.31 3.97
N LEU A 278 10.96 15.39 3.19
CA LEU A 278 12.06 16.10 2.55
C LEU A 278 12.78 17.09 3.46
N ARG A 279 12.29 17.32 4.69
CA ARG A 279 12.79 18.33 5.65
C ARG A 279 12.74 19.75 5.08
N ALA A 280 11.73 20.02 4.27
CA ALA A 280 11.42 21.37 3.83
C ALA A 280 10.75 22.15 4.98
N ASP A 281 9.89 21.49 5.76
CA ASP A 281 9.24 22.03 6.96
C ASP A 281 9.39 21.05 8.15
N PRO A 282 9.97 21.48 9.30
CA PRO A 282 10.05 20.65 10.50
C PRO A 282 8.72 20.44 11.22
N ALA A 283 7.70 21.26 10.99
CA ALA A 283 6.38 21.17 11.62
C ALA A 283 5.41 20.27 10.82
N ALA A 284 5.75 19.92 9.59
CA ALA A 284 4.90 19.12 8.72
C ALA A 284 4.63 17.71 9.27
N VAL A 285 3.38 17.29 9.11
CA VAL A 285 2.91 15.97 9.52
C VAL A 285 3.38 14.93 8.51
N VAL A 286 4.12 13.93 9.01
CA VAL A 286 4.74 12.89 8.16
C VAL A 286 3.77 11.76 7.82
N HIS A 287 2.80 11.45 8.68
CA HIS A 287 1.84 10.38 8.42
C HIS A 287 0.81 10.76 7.34
N LEU A 288 0.09 9.76 6.83
CA LEU A 288 -1.02 9.99 5.91
C LEU A 288 -2.13 10.82 6.56
N GLN A 289 -2.77 11.65 5.75
CA GLN A 289 -3.83 12.58 6.13
C GLN A 289 -5.06 12.34 5.25
N ASP A 290 -6.22 12.81 5.69
CA ASP A 290 -7.48 12.77 4.93
C ASP A 290 -7.81 11.38 4.35
N VAL A 291 -7.50 10.31 5.10
CA VAL A 291 -7.70 8.95 4.59
C VAL A 291 -9.20 8.69 4.47
N GLY A 292 -9.63 8.36 3.26
CA GLY A 292 -11.04 8.21 2.94
C GLY A 292 -11.30 7.05 1.97
N CYS A 293 -12.42 6.36 2.17
CA CYS A 293 -12.94 5.32 1.29
C CYS A 293 -14.29 5.75 0.72
N ARG A 294 -14.50 5.55 -0.57
CA ARG A 294 -15.77 5.83 -1.24
C ARG A 294 -16.23 4.58 -1.96
N VAL A 295 -17.45 4.14 -1.68
CA VAL A 295 -18.00 2.86 -2.16
C VAL A 295 -19.17 3.14 -3.07
N SER A 296 -19.21 2.44 -4.22
CA SER A 296 -20.37 2.40 -5.11
C SER A 296 -20.69 0.96 -5.50
N MET A 297 -21.97 0.70 -5.78
CA MET A 297 -22.48 -0.61 -6.16
C MET A 297 -23.23 -0.50 -7.48
N SER A 298 -22.95 -1.39 -8.41
CA SER A 298 -23.76 -1.59 -9.61
C SER A 298 -24.42 -2.97 -9.54
N SER A 299 -25.76 -3.00 -9.49
CA SER A 299 -26.54 -4.24 -9.49
C SER A 299 -27.53 -4.27 -10.66
N PRO A 300 -27.57 -5.35 -11.46
CA PRO A 300 -28.61 -5.56 -12.46
C PRO A 300 -30.01 -5.70 -11.84
N ALA A 301 -30.06 -6.01 -10.54
CA ALA A 301 -31.27 -6.26 -9.76
C ALA A 301 -31.61 -5.10 -8.80
N ALA A 302 -31.00 -3.92 -8.97
CA ALA A 302 -31.23 -2.71 -8.15
C ALA A 302 -32.71 -2.24 -8.09
N SER A 303 -33.60 -2.87 -8.86
CA SER A 303 -35.04 -2.69 -8.82
C SER A 303 -35.76 -3.45 -7.70
N HIS A 304 -35.11 -4.39 -7.00
CA HIS A 304 -35.70 -5.04 -5.82
C HIS A 304 -35.28 -4.28 -4.57
N ALA A 305 -36.20 -3.43 -4.10
CA ALA A 305 -36.03 -2.53 -2.97
C ALA A 305 -35.63 -3.26 -1.68
N ARG A 306 -34.33 -3.32 -1.41
CA ARG A 306 -33.82 -3.34 -0.04
C ARG A 306 -33.58 -1.90 0.41
N SER A 307 -33.63 -1.69 1.72
CA SER A 307 -33.44 -0.36 2.29
C SER A 307 -32.01 0.11 2.02
N ILE A 308 -31.81 1.41 1.76
CA ILE A 308 -30.48 2.02 1.70
C ILE A 308 -29.67 1.69 2.98
N GLY A 309 -30.36 1.54 4.11
CA GLY A 309 -29.76 1.14 5.38
C GLY A 309 -29.06 -0.23 5.35
N ASP A 310 -29.61 -1.24 4.65
CA ASP A 310 -28.96 -2.56 4.53
C ASP A 310 -27.60 -2.46 3.83
N ILE A 311 -27.48 -1.55 2.86
CA ILE A 311 -26.25 -1.31 2.11
C ILE A 311 -25.25 -0.55 2.98
N GLU A 312 -25.71 0.50 3.67
CA GLU A 312 -24.85 1.29 4.56
C GLU A 312 -24.30 0.43 5.71
N GLU A 313 -25.11 -0.44 6.32
CA GLU A 313 -24.65 -1.41 7.32
C GLU A 313 -23.59 -2.36 6.76
N LEU A 314 -23.78 -2.86 5.53
CA LEU A 314 -22.82 -3.74 4.88
C LEU A 314 -21.49 -3.02 4.58
N VAL A 315 -21.56 -1.75 4.17
CA VAL A 315 -20.37 -0.92 3.95
C VAL A 315 -19.64 -0.64 5.26
N ASP A 316 -20.37 -0.29 6.32
CA ASP A 316 -19.81 -0.06 7.64
C ASP A 316 -19.11 -1.31 8.20
N GLU A 317 -19.75 -2.48 8.05
CA GLU A 317 -19.14 -3.77 8.42
C GLU A 317 -17.87 -4.05 7.61
N ALA A 318 -17.89 -3.85 6.28
CA ALA A 318 -16.72 -4.09 5.42
C ALA A 318 -15.54 -3.16 5.76
N VAL A 319 -15.81 -1.90 6.06
CA VAL A 319 -14.78 -0.92 6.46
C VAL A 319 -14.25 -1.20 7.86
N SER A 320 -15.12 -1.46 8.83
CA SER A 320 -14.72 -1.70 10.23
C SER A 320 -13.99 -3.03 10.44
N THR A 321 -14.27 -4.04 9.60
CA THR A 321 -13.62 -5.35 9.69
C THR A 321 -12.32 -5.47 8.89
N SER A 322 -12.03 -4.50 8.01
CA SER A 322 -10.80 -4.41 7.20
C SER A 322 -9.54 -4.45 8.08
N ALA A 323 -8.67 -5.44 7.87
CA ALA A 323 -7.40 -5.54 8.59
C ALA A 323 -6.44 -4.43 8.19
N ILE A 324 -6.43 -4.03 6.91
CA ILE A 324 -5.64 -2.90 6.41
C ILE A 324 -6.21 -1.58 6.92
N GLY A 325 -7.54 -1.46 7.03
CA GLY A 325 -8.19 -0.33 7.70
C GLY A 325 -7.68 -0.16 9.13
N ARG A 326 -7.64 -1.25 9.91
CA ARG A 326 -7.08 -1.24 11.27
C ARG A 326 -5.58 -0.91 11.30
N LEU A 327 -4.78 -1.40 10.36
CA LEU A 327 -3.36 -1.02 10.25
C LEU A 327 -3.18 0.50 10.14
N ILE A 328 -4.11 1.20 9.48
CA ILE A 328 -4.07 2.64 9.29
C ILE A 328 -4.67 3.38 10.49
N SER A 329 -5.81 2.92 11.00
CA SER A 329 -6.62 3.65 11.97
C SER A 329 -6.28 3.39 13.43
N GLU A 330 -5.61 2.28 13.74
CA GLU A 330 -5.20 1.93 15.09
C GLU A 330 -3.68 2.02 15.22
N PRO A 331 -3.13 2.48 16.38
CA PRO A 331 -1.70 2.43 16.61
C PRO A 331 -1.20 0.98 16.62
N GLN A 332 -0.24 0.69 15.76
CA GLN A 332 0.45 -0.59 15.70
C GLN A 332 1.73 -0.55 16.54
N ILE A 333 2.06 -1.67 17.16
CA ILE A 333 3.41 -1.89 17.67
C ILE A 333 4.28 -2.25 16.47
N VAL A 334 5.37 -1.51 16.26
CA VAL A 334 6.28 -1.72 15.14
C VAL A 334 7.68 -2.01 15.67
N ASP A 335 8.14 -3.24 15.44
CA ASP A 335 9.50 -3.65 15.77
C ASP A 335 10.39 -3.51 14.55
N MET A 336 11.51 -2.81 14.70
CA MET A 336 12.47 -2.64 13.61
C MET A 336 13.87 -3.03 14.07
N ALA A 337 14.47 -3.92 13.29
CA ALA A 337 15.84 -4.39 13.47
C ALA A 337 16.64 -4.18 12.19
N ALA A 338 17.96 -4.13 12.33
CA ALA A 338 18.88 -4.11 11.21
C ALA A 338 20.04 -5.06 11.46
N ARG A 339 20.47 -5.74 10.41
CA ARG A 339 21.58 -6.68 10.41
C ARG A 339 22.45 -6.45 9.19
N ARG A 340 23.74 -6.76 9.32
CA ARG A 340 24.60 -6.95 8.14
C ARG A 340 24.30 -8.33 7.56
N PRO A 341 24.18 -8.47 6.23
CA PRO A 341 24.15 -9.80 5.64
C PRO A 341 25.44 -10.53 6.06
N ALA A 342 25.31 -11.80 6.41
CA ALA A 342 26.49 -12.63 6.62
C ALA A 342 27.32 -12.54 5.33
N SER A 343 28.58 -12.12 5.44
CA SER A 343 29.47 -12.00 4.30
C SER A 343 29.43 -13.32 3.54
N SER A 344 28.81 -13.33 2.35
CA SER A 344 28.87 -14.50 1.48
C SER A 344 30.36 -14.81 1.29
N PRO A 345 30.81 -16.05 1.57
CA PRO A 345 32.21 -16.39 1.39
C PRO A 345 32.57 -16.02 -0.04
N SER A 346 33.46 -15.02 -0.17
CA SER A 346 33.96 -14.52 -1.44
C SER A 346 34.37 -15.74 -2.27
N ALA A 347 33.60 -16.02 -3.33
CA ALA A 347 34.02 -16.95 -4.36
C ALA A 347 35.21 -16.25 -5.05
N ARG A 348 36.42 -16.56 -4.56
CA ARG A 348 37.68 -16.18 -5.18
C ARG A 348 38.03 -17.13 -6.31
#